data_AF-A0A5S6QS73-F1
#
_entry.id   AF-A0A5S6QS73-F1
#
_cell.length_a   1.000
_cell.length_b   1.000
_cell.length_c   1.000
_cell.angle_alpha   90.00
_cell.angle_beta   90.00
_cell.angle_gamma   90.00
#
_symmetry.space_group_name_H-M   'P 1'
#
loop_
_entity.id
_entity.type
_entity.pdbx_description
1 polymer ?
#
loop_
_entity_poly.entity_id
_entity_poly.type
_entity_poly.pdbx_seq_one_letter_code
_entity_poly.pdbx_strand_id
1 'polypeptide(L)'
;MAWKTVILNIGGQRFIAAVDSFCNEYESILAQLVREQWHPEKGINEVYVHRDPSVFQFVLNYLRNGLRAVLPSNRSLLCQLAREAEFYQLHGLLPLLWRLCNGYPVIEMPIQVETRVRWNPGVISLYWKTVAVTSRCYSAKKRPYQVLGRVRSKYQMKDSIWWCYDLACYACSTFDFAPMPHTVDLNLLEPVVRSEMHLSKGVLRSIFKGGLCGLVDWDNGERKYHIPMNALLMA
;
A
#
# COMPACT_ATOMS: atom_id res chain seq x y z
N MET A 1 -16.16 29.03 -4.08
CA MET A 1 -14.77 28.54 -4.02
C MET A 1 -14.50 27.76 -5.30
N ALA A 2 -13.43 28.10 -6.04
CA ALA A 2 -13.02 27.33 -7.20
C ALA A 2 -12.14 26.16 -6.73
N TRP A 3 -12.42 24.96 -7.22
CA TRP A 3 -11.66 23.76 -6.89
C TRP A 3 -10.30 23.84 -7.60
N LYS A 4 -9.21 23.52 -6.90
CA LYS A 4 -7.90 23.35 -7.55
C LYS A 4 -7.92 22.05 -8.35
N THR A 5 -7.61 22.12 -9.64
CA THR A 5 -7.65 20.98 -10.56
C THR A 5 -6.29 20.70 -11.16
N VAL A 6 -6.05 19.42 -11.45
CA VAL A 6 -4.88 18.91 -12.17
C VAL A 6 -5.34 18.10 -13.39
N ILE A 7 -4.59 18.19 -14.49
CA ILE A 7 -4.75 17.33 -15.67
C ILE A 7 -3.85 16.12 -15.49
N LEU A 8 -4.42 14.92 -15.46
CA LEU A 8 -3.69 13.67 -15.52
C LEU A 8 -3.67 13.18 -16.96
N ASN A 9 -2.50 13.12 -17.57
CA ASN A 9 -2.30 12.54 -18.90
C ASN A 9 -1.83 11.09 -18.75
N ILE A 10 -2.77 10.16 -18.88
CA ILE A 10 -2.54 8.72 -18.71
C ILE A 10 -2.35 8.11 -20.11
N GLY A 11 -1.10 7.81 -20.47
CA GLY A 11 -0.78 7.17 -21.75
C GLY A 11 -1.23 7.96 -22.99
N GLY A 12 -1.43 9.28 -22.87
CA GLY A 12 -1.94 10.14 -23.95
C GLY A 12 -3.39 10.60 -23.77
N GLN A 13 -4.17 9.98 -22.88
CA GLN A 13 -5.54 10.39 -22.58
C GLN A 13 -5.59 11.31 -21.36
N ARG A 14 -6.26 12.46 -21.51
CA ARG A 14 -6.36 13.48 -20.46
C ARG A 14 -7.59 13.29 -19.59
N PHE A 15 -7.38 13.34 -18.28
CA PHE A 15 -8.41 13.31 -17.25
C PHE A 15 -8.25 14.52 -16.33
N ILE A 16 -9.36 15.13 -15.94
CA ILE A 16 -9.34 16.27 -14.99
C ILE A 16 -9.77 15.77 -13.62
N ALA A 17 -8.95 16.04 -12.61
CA ALA A 17 -9.21 15.70 -11.22
C ALA A 17 -9.11 16.93 -10.32
N ALA A 18 -9.94 16.99 -9.28
CA ALA A 18 -9.70 17.90 -8.17
C ALA A 18 -8.52 17.38 -7.35
N VAL A 19 -7.65 18.27 -6.89
CA VAL A 19 -6.48 17.89 -6.08
C VAL A 19 -6.91 17.21 -4.77
N ASP A 20 -8.05 17.60 -4.22
CA ASP A 20 -8.60 16.99 -3.00
C ASP A 20 -9.03 15.53 -3.19
N SER A 21 -9.22 15.08 -4.45
CA SER A 21 -9.55 13.67 -4.74
C SER A 21 -8.43 12.69 -4.36
N PHE A 22 -7.20 13.18 -4.14
CA PHE A 22 -6.07 12.32 -3.75
C PHE A 22 -5.93 12.17 -2.22
N CYS A 23 -6.69 12.92 -1.41
CA CYS A 23 -6.50 12.94 0.05
C CYS A 23 -6.74 11.58 0.72
N ASN A 24 -7.66 10.76 0.20
CA ASN A 24 -7.96 9.43 0.74
C ASN A 24 -6.91 8.37 0.38
N GLU A 25 -6.02 8.69 -0.56
CA GLU A 25 -4.97 7.80 -1.08
C GLU A 25 -3.63 8.56 -1.10
N TYR A 26 -3.31 9.24 -0.01
CA TYR A 26 -2.16 10.15 0.07
C TYR A 26 -0.81 9.47 -0.19
N GLU A 27 -0.71 8.18 0.12
CA GLU A 27 0.46 7.32 -0.11
C GLU A 27 0.49 6.66 -1.50
N SER A 28 -0.52 6.91 -2.35
CA SER A 28 -0.57 6.38 -3.72
C SER A 28 0.47 7.06 -4.61
N ILE A 29 0.88 6.35 -5.67
CA ILE A 29 1.77 6.92 -6.70
C ILE A 29 1.12 8.15 -7.33
N LEU A 30 -0.19 8.15 -7.56
CA LEU A 30 -0.88 9.30 -8.14
C LEU A 30 -0.78 10.54 -7.24
N ALA A 31 -1.03 10.38 -5.93
CA ALA A 31 -0.88 11.48 -4.98
C ALA A 31 0.56 12.00 -4.90
N GLN A 32 1.55 11.10 -4.96
CA GLN A 32 2.97 11.47 -5.00
C GLN A 32 3.32 12.24 -6.28
N LEU A 33 2.94 11.73 -7.45
CA LEU A 33 3.23 12.37 -8.74
C LEU A 33 2.59 13.76 -8.83
N VAL A 34 1.35 13.91 -8.35
CA VAL A 34 0.70 15.23 -8.28
C VAL A 34 1.49 16.16 -7.36
N ARG A 35 1.90 15.73 -6.16
CA ARG A 35 2.70 16.58 -5.27
C ARG A 35 4.07 16.98 -5.84
N GLU A 36 4.68 16.11 -6.63
CA GLU A 36 6.04 16.30 -7.15
C GLU A 36 6.08 17.07 -8.48
N GLN A 37 5.05 16.94 -9.32
CA GLN A 37 5.08 17.44 -10.70
C GLN A 37 4.07 18.57 -10.95
N TRP A 38 2.98 18.64 -10.18
CA TRP A 38 1.95 19.67 -10.38
C TRP A 38 2.36 20.98 -9.71
N HIS A 39 2.73 21.95 -10.52
CA HIS A 39 3.17 23.29 -10.13
C HIS A 39 2.37 24.35 -10.89
N PRO A 40 1.10 24.59 -10.52
CA PRO A 40 0.24 25.54 -11.22
C PRO A 40 0.81 26.97 -11.20
N GLU A 41 1.56 27.33 -10.16
CA GLU A 41 2.27 28.62 -10.05
C GLU A 41 3.38 28.79 -11.09
N LYS A 42 3.88 27.69 -11.65
CA LYS A 42 4.86 27.66 -12.75
C LYS A 42 4.22 27.36 -14.10
N GLY A 43 2.89 27.34 -14.19
CA GLY A 43 2.14 26.96 -15.38
C GLY A 43 2.10 25.45 -15.67
N ILE A 44 2.60 24.61 -14.76
CA ILE A 44 2.61 23.15 -14.92
C ILE A 44 1.32 22.57 -14.35
N ASN A 45 0.34 22.38 -15.22
CA ASN A 45 -1.00 21.90 -14.87
C ASN A 45 -1.26 20.43 -15.26
N GLU A 46 -0.33 19.82 -16.00
CA GLU A 46 -0.46 18.45 -16.51
C GLU A 46 0.61 17.55 -15.89
N VAL A 47 0.18 16.39 -15.38
CA VAL A 47 1.03 15.32 -14.84
C VAL A 47 0.89 14.12 -15.77
N TYR A 48 2.00 13.69 -16.36
CA TYR A 48 2.02 12.55 -17.26
C TYR A 48 2.30 11.26 -16.52
N VAL A 49 1.55 10.21 -16.86
CA VAL A 49 1.77 8.85 -16.34
C VAL A 49 1.77 7.86 -17.50
N HIS A 50 2.87 7.12 -17.64
CA HIS A 50 3.07 6.12 -18.70
C HIS A 50 2.32 4.81 -18.40
N ARG A 51 0.98 4.87 -18.44
CA ARG A 51 0.05 3.76 -18.16
C ARG A 51 -1.08 3.72 -19.18
N ASP A 52 -1.76 2.58 -19.26
CA ASP A 52 -2.94 2.38 -20.11
C ASP A 52 -4.16 3.12 -19.53
N PRO A 53 -4.80 4.04 -20.28
CA PRO A 53 -5.94 4.79 -19.79
C PRO A 53 -7.26 4.00 -19.77
N SER A 54 -7.33 2.82 -20.38
CA SER A 54 -8.57 2.10 -20.69
C SER A 54 -9.49 1.89 -19.47
N VAL A 55 -8.93 1.66 -18.29
CA VAL A 55 -9.70 1.48 -17.04
C VAL A 55 -9.54 2.64 -16.06
N PHE A 56 -8.80 3.69 -16.43
CA PHE A 56 -8.46 4.79 -15.51
C PHE A 56 -9.68 5.56 -15.01
N GLN A 57 -10.77 5.61 -15.79
CA GLN A 57 -12.02 6.20 -15.34
C GLN A 57 -12.54 5.61 -14.01
N PHE A 58 -12.33 4.30 -13.78
CA PHE A 58 -12.73 3.65 -12.54
C PHE A 58 -11.83 4.02 -11.37
N VAL A 59 -10.52 4.16 -11.62
CA VAL A 59 -9.56 4.70 -10.65
C VAL A 59 -9.98 6.12 -10.24
N LEU A 60 -10.28 6.98 -11.22
CA LEU A 60 -10.70 8.35 -10.95
C LEU A 60 -12.03 8.43 -10.20
N ASN A 61 -13.00 7.58 -10.55
CA ASN A 61 -14.28 7.50 -9.82
C ASN A 61 -14.09 7.02 -8.38
N TYR A 62 -13.15 6.09 -8.16
CA TYR A 62 -12.74 5.67 -6.82
C TYR A 62 -12.10 6.81 -6.03
N LEU A 63 -11.15 7.56 -6.61
CA LEU A 63 -10.54 8.71 -5.93
C LEU A 63 -11.58 9.77 -5.52
N ARG A 64 -12.65 9.94 -6.31
CA ARG A 64 -13.75 10.87 -6.02
C ARG A 64 -14.72 10.37 -4.95
N ASN A 65 -15.09 9.09 -4.99
CA ASN A 65 -16.22 8.54 -4.21
C ASN A 65 -15.81 7.51 -3.16
N GLY A 66 -14.52 7.18 -3.06
CA GLY A 66 -14.01 6.06 -2.27
C GLY A 66 -14.65 4.73 -2.70
N LEU A 67 -14.89 3.86 -1.72
CA LEU A 67 -15.49 2.53 -1.93
C LEU A 67 -16.93 2.55 -2.45
N ARG A 68 -17.58 3.72 -2.54
CA ARG A 68 -18.91 3.87 -3.16
C ARG A 68 -18.85 3.98 -4.68
N ALA A 69 -17.65 4.05 -5.27
CA ALA A 69 -17.50 4.09 -6.71
C ALA A 69 -18.04 2.82 -7.37
N VAL A 70 -18.76 3.00 -8.49
CA VAL A 70 -19.26 1.88 -9.29
C VAL A 70 -18.07 1.18 -9.93
N LEU A 71 -17.94 -0.11 -9.63
CA LEU A 71 -16.93 -0.99 -10.23
C LEU A 71 -17.48 -1.66 -11.49
N PRO A 72 -16.62 -2.05 -12.44
CA PRO A 72 -17.07 -2.79 -13.61
C PRO A 72 -17.63 -4.16 -13.19
N SER A 73 -18.72 -4.60 -13.82
CA SER A 73 -19.29 -5.94 -13.61
C SER A 73 -18.52 -7.03 -14.37
N ASN A 74 -17.80 -6.65 -15.43
CA ASN A 74 -17.01 -7.56 -16.24
C ASN A 74 -15.73 -7.98 -15.50
N ARG A 75 -15.51 -9.30 -15.36
CA ARG A 75 -14.33 -9.86 -14.66
C ARG A 75 -13.00 -9.46 -15.29
N SER A 76 -12.91 -9.41 -16.63
CA SER A 76 -11.69 -8.99 -17.33
C SER A 76 -11.34 -7.54 -17.00
N LEU A 77 -12.34 -6.65 -17.02
CA LEU A 77 -12.15 -5.25 -16.63
C LEU A 77 -11.77 -5.10 -15.15
N LEU A 78 -12.36 -5.90 -14.25
CA LEU A 78 -11.96 -5.93 -12.83
C LEU A 78 -10.50 -6.33 -12.67
N CYS A 79 -10.04 -7.38 -13.36
CA CYS A 79 -8.64 -7.81 -13.31
C CYS A 79 -7.68 -6.74 -13.88
N GLN A 80 -8.06 -6.08 -14.98
CA GLN A 80 -7.27 -4.96 -15.52
C GLN A 80 -7.21 -3.80 -14.53
N LEU A 81 -8.34 -3.43 -13.94
CA LEU A 81 -8.41 -2.41 -12.91
C LEU A 81 -7.60 -2.77 -11.67
N ALA A 82 -7.56 -4.04 -11.27
CA ALA A 82 -6.74 -4.51 -10.15
C ALA A 82 -5.24 -4.30 -10.43
N ARG A 83 -4.79 -4.56 -11.66
CA ARG A 83 -3.39 -4.33 -12.07
C ARG A 83 -3.03 -2.84 -12.05
N GLU A 84 -3.95 -1.98 -12.49
CA GLU A 84 -3.74 -0.53 -12.39
C GLU A 84 -3.79 -0.05 -10.93
N ALA A 85 -4.70 -0.56 -10.11
CA ALA A 85 -4.76 -0.23 -8.68
C ALA A 85 -3.50 -0.67 -7.92
N GLU A 86 -2.89 -1.79 -8.30
CA GLU A 86 -1.60 -2.23 -7.78
C GLU A 86 -0.48 -1.27 -8.21
N PHE A 87 -0.42 -0.93 -9.50
CA PHE A 87 0.56 0.03 -10.00
C PHE A 87 0.44 1.38 -9.27
N TYR A 88 -0.77 1.93 -9.16
CA TYR A 88 -1.01 3.20 -8.48
C TYR A 88 -0.89 3.11 -6.95
N GLN A 89 -0.76 1.90 -6.40
CA GLN A 89 -0.71 1.63 -4.96
C GLN A 89 -1.93 2.18 -4.20
N LEU A 90 -3.13 1.86 -4.69
CA LEU A 90 -4.40 2.28 -4.10
C LEU A 90 -4.76 1.36 -2.93
N HIS A 91 -4.47 1.80 -1.71
CA HIS A 91 -4.54 0.97 -0.51
C HIS A 91 -5.97 0.61 -0.10
N GLY A 92 -6.95 1.44 -0.43
CA GLY A 92 -8.35 1.12 -0.21
C GLY A 92 -8.97 0.26 -1.32
N LEU A 93 -8.58 0.49 -2.58
CA LEU A 93 -9.22 -0.15 -3.74
C LEU A 93 -8.64 -1.53 -4.09
N LEU A 94 -7.31 -1.66 -4.15
CA LEU A 94 -6.65 -2.91 -4.57
C LEU A 94 -7.13 -4.14 -3.77
N PRO A 95 -7.24 -4.07 -2.43
CA PRO A 95 -7.68 -5.23 -1.66
C PRO A 95 -9.08 -5.71 -2.02
N LEU A 96 -10.00 -4.78 -2.29
CA LEU A 96 -11.36 -5.08 -2.74
C LEU A 96 -11.34 -5.74 -4.11
N LEU A 97 -10.63 -5.14 -5.07
CA LEU A 97 -10.55 -5.66 -6.44
C LEU A 97 -9.96 -7.06 -6.49
N TRP A 98 -8.88 -7.30 -5.73
CA TRP A 98 -8.28 -8.63 -5.67
C TRP A 98 -9.27 -9.68 -5.17
N ARG A 99 -10.06 -9.36 -4.13
CA ARG A 99 -11.06 -10.27 -3.59
C ARG A 99 -12.12 -10.61 -4.63
N LEU A 100 -12.66 -9.59 -5.31
CA LEU A 100 -13.65 -9.77 -6.38
C LEU A 100 -13.10 -10.60 -7.55
N CYS A 101 -11.85 -10.37 -7.98
CA CYS A 101 -11.22 -11.11 -9.09
C CYS A 101 -11.03 -12.61 -8.79
N ASN A 102 -10.87 -12.94 -7.50
CA ASN A 102 -10.60 -14.29 -7.00
C ASN A 102 -11.83 -14.96 -6.37
N GLY A 103 -13.03 -14.37 -6.52
CA GLY A 103 -14.28 -14.97 -6.03
C GLY A 103 -14.46 -14.93 -4.50
N TYR A 104 -13.69 -14.09 -3.80
CA TYR A 104 -13.89 -13.88 -2.36
C TYR A 104 -15.02 -12.88 -2.13
N PRO A 105 -15.95 -13.15 -1.20
CA PRO A 105 -17.06 -12.24 -0.89
C PRO A 105 -16.53 -10.95 -0.28
N VAL A 106 -17.21 -9.81 -0.51
CA VAL A 106 -16.91 -8.58 0.23
C VAL A 106 -17.09 -8.84 1.73
N ILE A 107 -16.23 -8.27 2.58
CA ILE A 107 -16.36 -8.40 4.03
C ILE A 107 -17.57 -7.54 4.41
N GLU A 108 -18.75 -8.15 4.48
CA GLU A 108 -19.98 -7.48 4.89
C GLU A 108 -19.99 -7.24 6.40
N MET A 109 -19.42 -8.17 7.16
CA MET A 109 -19.26 -8.06 8.60
C MET A 109 -17.78 -7.92 8.98
N PRO A 110 -17.39 -6.96 9.83
CA PRO A 110 -15.99 -6.79 10.24
C PRO A 110 -15.39 -8.08 10.80
N ILE A 111 -14.10 -8.32 10.51
CA ILE A 111 -13.33 -9.41 11.15
C ILE A 111 -13.34 -9.15 12.66
N GLN A 112 -13.74 -10.15 13.44
CA GLN A 112 -13.87 -10.02 14.90
C GLN A 112 -12.54 -10.30 15.61
N VAL A 113 -12.37 -9.75 16.80
CA VAL A 113 -11.25 -10.11 17.69
C VAL A 113 -11.29 -11.63 17.96
N GLU A 114 -10.11 -12.23 18.13
CA GLU A 114 -9.88 -13.68 18.21
C GLU A 114 -10.13 -14.47 16.90
N THR A 115 -10.42 -13.79 15.79
CA THR A 115 -10.52 -14.48 14.48
C THR A 115 -9.13 -14.85 13.97
N ARG A 116 -9.01 -16.07 13.42
CA ARG A 116 -7.79 -16.49 12.72
C ARG A 116 -7.71 -15.85 11.33
N VAL A 117 -6.58 -15.26 11.03
CA VAL A 117 -6.36 -14.44 9.84
C VAL A 117 -5.08 -14.81 9.12
N ARG A 118 -5.01 -14.43 7.84
CA ARG A 118 -3.84 -14.49 6.97
C ARG A 118 -3.79 -13.24 6.11
N TRP A 119 -2.65 -12.99 5.48
CA TRP A 119 -2.51 -11.91 4.51
C TRP A 119 -3.45 -12.10 3.31
N ASN A 120 -4.03 -11.00 2.84
CA ASN A 120 -4.58 -10.91 1.50
C ASN A 120 -3.40 -10.94 0.49
N PRO A 121 -3.26 -12.02 -0.32
CA PRO A 121 -2.13 -12.17 -1.23
C PRO A 121 -1.98 -11.02 -2.23
N GLY A 122 -3.10 -10.36 -2.57
CA GLY A 122 -3.15 -9.29 -3.57
C GLY A 122 -2.59 -7.96 -3.12
N VAL A 123 -2.26 -7.81 -1.84
CA VAL A 123 -1.85 -6.52 -1.27
C VAL A 123 -0.50 -6.62 -0.58
N ILE A 124 0.12 -7.80 -0.59
CA ILE A 124 1.46 -7.98 -0.02
C ILE A 124 2.43 -6.97 -0.65
N SER A 125 2.33 -6.70 -1.95
CA SER A 125 3.14 -5.69 -2.64
C SER A 125 2.94 -4.24 -2.15
N LEU A 126 1.83 -3.93 -1.49
CA LEU A 126 1.61 -2.60 -0.87
C LEU A 126 2.37 -2.46 0.44
N TYR A 127 2.31 -3.50 1.28
CA TYR A 127 2.88 -3.51 2.63
C TYR A 127 4.32 -4.00 2.68
N TRP A 128 4.73 -4.69 1.63
CA TRP A 128 6.11 -5.08 1.36
C TRP A 128 6.75 -4.07 0.43
N LYS A 129 7.33 -3.02 1.00
CA LYS A 129 8.35 -2.23 0.31
C LYS A 129 9.67 -2.52 0.98
N THR A 130 10.67 -2.98 0.23
CA THR A 130 12.05 -2.96 0.71
C THR A 130 12.40 -1.49 0.93
N VAL A 131 12.29 -1.03 2.17
CA VAL A 131 12.73 0.28 2.58
C VAL A 131 14.24 0.24 2.49
N ALA A 132 14.75 0.64 1.33
CA ALA A 132 15.98 1.39 1.31
C ALA A 132 15.79 2.50 2.32
N VAL A 133 16.43 2.39 3.48
CA VAL A 133 16.40 3.42 4.52
C VAL A 133 16.73 4.75 3.86
N THR A 134 15.71 5.55 3.56
CA THR A 134 15.91 6.94 3.20
C THR A 134 16.09 7.66 4.52
N SER A 135 17.11 8.50 4.60
CA SER A 135 17.61 9.17 5.81
C SER A 135 16.58 10.03 6.56
N ARG A 136 15.32 10.09 6.11
CA ARG A 136 14.24 10.88 6.70
C ARG A 136 13.47 10.17 7.82
N CYS A 137 13.56 8.84 7.95
CA CYS A 137 12.76 8.11 8.94
C CYS A 137 13.35 8.07 10.36
N TYR A 138 14.52 8.65 10.61
CA TYR A 138 15.20 8.57 11.91
C TYR A 138 15.56 9.93 12.50
N SER A 139 14.55 10.73 12.86
CA SER A 139 14.73 11.82 13.82
C SER A 139 14.01 11.51 15.13
N ALA A 140 14.36 10.41 15.81
CA ALA A 140 14.24 10.26 17.27
C ALA A 140 14.52 8.81 17.70
N LYS A 141 15.80 8.47 17.86
CA LYS A 141 16.39 7.63 18.92
C LYS A 141 17.77 7.17 18.45
N LYS A 142 18.81 7.75 19.02
CA LYS A 142 20.21 7.35 18.85
C LYS A 142 20.37 5.87 19.21
N ARG A 143 20.44 4.98 18.21
CA ARG A 143 20.96 3.61 18.36
C ARG A 143 22.09 3.40 17.34
N PRO A 144 23.15 2.67 17.67
CA PRO A 144 24.33 2.56 16.81
C PRO A 144 24.02 1.67 15.61
N TYR A 145 24.05 2.24 14.41
CA TYR A 145 24.07 1.49 13.16
C TYR A 145 25.24 1.99 12.31
N GLN A 146 25.82 1.12 11.49
CA GLN A 146 26.89 1.48 10.55
C GLN A 146 26.40 1.30 9.12
N VAL A 147 26.51 2.33 8.28
CA VAL A 147 26.21 2.22 6.85
C VAL A 147 27.37 1.47 6.17
N LEU A 148 27.07 0.30 5.61
CA LEU A 148 28.02 -0.61 4.95
C LEU A 148 28.27 -0.29 3.48
N GLY A 149 27.31 0.33 2.79
CA GLY A 149 27.47 0.65 1.37
C GLY A 149 26.15 0.80 0.63
N ARG A 150 26.22 1.10 -0.67
CA ARG A 150 25.05 1.28 -1.54
C ARG A 150 24.80 0.02 -2.36
N VAL A 151 23.58 -0.50 -2.35
CA VAL A 151 23.14 -1.62 -3.19
C VAL A 151 21.91 -1.18 -3.98
N ARG A 152 22.03 -1.07 -5.32
CA ARG A 152 20.92 -0.75 -6.24
C ARG A 152 20.03 0.42 -5.77
N SER A 153 20.65 1.53 -5.34
CA SER A 153 19.99 2.72 -4.78
C SER A 153 19.42 2.59 -3.36
N LYS A 154 19.79 1.53 -2.63
CA LYS A 154 19.47 1.30 -1.22
C LYS A 154 20.75 1.33 -0.37
N TYR A 155 20.66 1.60 0.93
CA TYR A 155 21.81 1.58 1.84
C TYR A 155 21.83 0.31 2.65
N GLN A 156 22.98 -0.37 2.68
CA GLN A 156 23.29 -1.46 3.59
C GLN A 156 23.64 -0.96 4.97
N MET A 157 23.05 -1.53 6.02
CA MET A 157 23.32 -1.19 7.42
C MET A 157 23.79 -2.45 8.19
N LYS A 158 24.82 -2.30 9.02
CA LYS A 158 25.35 -3.28 9.99
C LYS A 158 24.89 -2.90 11.39
N ASP A 159 24.60 -3.89 12.22
CA ASP A 159 24.14 -3.76 13.61
C ASP A 159 22.81 -2.98 13.77
N SER A 160 22.16 -2.62 12.66
CA SER A 160 20.75 -2.30 12.64
C SER A 160 19.95 -3.58 12.77
N ILE A 161 19.31 -3.78 13.92
CA ILE A 161 18.29 -4.82 14.13
C ILE A 161 17.08 -4.63 13.17
N TRP A 162 17.06 -3.53 12.41
CA TRP A 162 15.93 -3.03 11.65
C TRP A 162 16.30 -2.77 10.21
N TRP A 163 16.07 -3.78 9.37
CA TRP A 163 15.74 -3.55 7.97
C TRP A 163 14.24 -3.69 7.88
N CYS A 164 13.55 -2.57 8.01
CA CYS A 164 12.11 -2.56 8.10
C CYS A 164 11.47 -2.73 6.73
N TYR A 165 10.39 -3.51 6.70
CA TYR A 165 9.29 -3.24 5.81
C TYR A 165 8.43 -2.22 6.52
N ASP A 166 8.18 -1.08 5.88
CA ASP A 166 7.25 -0.10 6.42
C ASP A 166 5.84 -0.71 6.31
N LEU A 167 5.43 -1.41 7.37
CA LEU A 167 4.03 -1.76 7.58
C LEU A 167 3.32 -0.50 8.05
N ALA A 168 3.13 0.42 7.11
CA ALA A 168 2.36 1.63 7.34
C ALA A 168 0.88 1.26 7.29
N CYS A 169 0.22 1.34 8.44
CA CYS A 169 -1.22 1.20 8.48
C CYS A 169 -1.84 2.48 7.91
N TYR A 170 -2.24 2.47 6.64
CA TYR A 170 -2.81 3.65 5.99
C TYR A 170 -4.08 4.18 6.70
N ALA A 171 -4.78 3.32 7.45
CA ALA A 171 -5.98 3.71 8.20
C ALA A 171 -5.70 4.64 9.38
N CYS A 172 -4.48 4.64 9.94
CA CYS A 172 -4.15 5.45 11.11
C CYS A 172 -2.73 6.03 11.12
N SER A 173 -1.97 5.81 10.05
CA SER A 173 -0.57 6.22 9.88
C SER A 173 0.36 5.68 10.97
N THR A 174 0.00 4.58 11.64
CA THR A 174 0.89 3.87 12.56
C THR A 174 1.88 3.04 11.76
N PHE A 175 3.15 3.09 12.17
CA PHE A 175 4.23 2.33 11.56
C PHE A 175 4.65 1.21 12.49
N ASP A 176 4.75 0.01 11.95
CA ASP A 176 5.41 -1.11 12.60
C ASP A 176 6.62 -1.60 11.82
N PHE A 177 7.53 -2.24 12.55
CA PHE A 177 8.79 -2.73 12.01
C PHE A 177 8.88 -4.25 12.16
N ALA A 178 9.04 -4.95 11.05
CA ALA A 178 9.37 -6.36 11.03
C ALA A 178 10.88 -6.58 11.20
N PRO A 179 11.34 -7.52 12.06
CA PRO A 179 12.75 -7.86 12.17
C PRO A 179 13.22 -8.63 10.93
N MET A 180 14.45 -8.36 10.47
CA MET A 180 15.07 -9.06 9.35
C MET A 180 15.41 -10.51 9.73
N PRO A 181 15.28 -11.49 8.83
CA PRO A 181 15.87 -12.81 9.01
C PRO A 181 17.40 -12.72 9.19
N HIS A 182 17.96 -13.48 10.13
CA HIS A 182 19.38 -13.40 10.51
C HIS A 182 20.37 -13.77 9.37
N THR A 183 19.94 -14.51 8.35
CA THR A 183 20.81 -15.08 7.30
C THR A 183 20.11 -15.18 5.94
N VAL A 184 19.69 -14.05 5.37
CA VAL A 184 19.12 -14.03 4.01
C VAL A 184 19.95 -13.11 3.11
N ASP A 185 20.40 -13.65 1.97
CA ASP A 185 20.99 -12.86 0.89
C ASP A 185 20.02 -11.75 0.49
N LEU A 186 20.49 -10.51 0.40
CA LEU A 186 19.70 -9.35 -0.01
C LEU A 186 18.99 -9.57 -1.37
N ASN A 187 19.56 -10.38 -2.25
CA ASN A 187 18.95 -10.75 -3.54
C ASN A 187 17.76 -11.70 -3.39
N LEU A 188 17.74 -12.51 -2.33
CA LEU A 188 16.68 -13.47 -2.03
C LEU A 188 15.66 -12.93 -1.03
N LEU A 189 15.95 -11.78 -0.41
CA LEU A 189 15.15 -11.20 0.65
C LEU A 189 13.69 -10.95 0.24
N GLU A 190 13.47 -10.36 -0.93
CA GLU A 190 12.13 -10.08 -1.44
C GLU A 190 11.31 -11.35 -1.70
N PRO A 191 11.80 -12.33 -2.48
CA PRO A 191 11.12 -13.62 -2.62
C PRO A 191 10.86 -14.32 -1.28
N VAL A 192 11.85 -14.33 -0.38
CA VAL A 192 11.78 -15.06 0.90
C VAL A 192 10.68 -14.49 1.78
N VAL A 193 10.65 -13.19 2.00
CA VAL A 193 9.65 -12.66 2.93
C VAL A 193 8.29 -12.49 2.27
N ARG A 194 8.22 -12.27 0.96
CA ARG A 194 6.94 -12.42 0.25
C ARG A 194 6.35 -13.81 0.49
N SER A 195 7.18 -14.86 0.37
CA SER A 195 6.79 -16.24 0.68
C SER A 195 6.38 -16.38 2.15
N GLU A 196 7.15 -15.80 3.08
CA GLU A 196 6.82 -15.81 4.50
C GLU A 196 5.46 -15.17 4.78
N MET A 197 5.19 -13.98 4.23
CA MET A 197 3.89 -13.29 4.38
C MET A 197 2.75 -14.13 3.79
N HIS A 198 2.96 -14.79 2.65
CA HIS A 198 1.95 -15.69 2.08
C HIS A 198 1.62 -16.89 2.97
N LEU A 199 2.62 -17.44 3.66
CA LEU A 199 2.48 -18.61 4.53
C LEU A 199 2.06 -18.25 5.97
N SER A 200 2.22 -16.98 6.35
CA SER A 200 1.93 -16.49 7.70
C SER A 200 0.44 -16.57 8.03
N LYS A 201 0.16 -17.06 9.23
CA LYS A 201 -1.16 -17.03 9.87
C LYS A 201 -1.04 -16.38 11.24
N GLY A 202 -2.13 -15.83 11.74
CA GLY A 202 -2.15 -15.20 13.05
C GLY A 202 -3.56 -15.03 13.59
N VAL A 203 -3.66 -14.38 14.74
CA VAL A 203 -4.93 -14.09 15.42
C VAL A 203 -5.08 -12.58 15.57
N LEU A 204 -6.23 -12.04 15.17
CA LEU A 204 -6.57 -10.64 15.39
C LEU A 204 -6.83 -10.39 16.87
N ARG A 205 -5.97 -9.63 17.55
CA ARG A 205 -6.03 -9.39 19.00
C ARG A 205 -6.76 -8.11 19.39
N SER A 206 -6.75 -7.12 18.53
CA SER A 206 -7.41 -5.84 18.80
C SER A 206 -7.77 -5.11 17.52
N ILE A 207 -8.81 -4.28 17.61
CA ILE A 207 -9.34 -3.47 16.51
C ILE A 207 -9.27 -2.00 16.91
N PHE A 208 -8.90 -1.15 15.96
CA PHE A 208 -8.75 0.29 16.15
C PHE A 208 -9.50 1.06 15.06
N LYS A 209 -9.63 2.38 15.25
CA LYS A 209 -10.21 3.35 14.29
C LYS A 209 -11.53 2.88 13.66
N GLY A 210 -12.46 2.38 14.50
CA GLY A 210 -13.79 1.97 14.05
C GLY A 210 -13.79 0.76 13.10
N GLY A 211 -12.80 -0.12 13.19
CA GLY A 211 -12.76 -1.35 12.37
C GLY A 211 -11.86 -1.27 11.13
N LEU A 212 -11.16 -0.16 10.92
CA LEU A 212 -10.31 0.01 9.73
C LEU A 212 -8.96 -0.70 9.86
N CYS A 213 -8.49 -0.94 11.08
CA CYS A 213 -7.20 -1.57 11.36
C CYS A 213 -7.21 -2.34 12.67
N GLY A 214 -6.18 -3.14 12.89
CA GLY A 214 -6.09 -4.05 14.03
C GLY A 214 -4.69 -4.63 14.22
N LEU A 215 -4.43 -5.09 15.44
CA LEU A 215 -3.17 -5.76 15.79
C LEU A 215 -3.32 -7.27 15.60
N VAL A 216 -2.46 -7.85 14.78
CA VAL A 216 -2.41 -9.30 14.56
C VAL A 216 -1.17 -9.87 15.22
N ASP A 217 -1.38 -10.94 15.97
CA ASP A 217 -0.35 -11.78 16.60
C ASP A 217 -0.08 -12.97 15.69
N TRP A 218 1.08 -13.00 15.04
CA TRP A 218 1.41 -13.98 14.00
C TRP A 218 2.10 -15.23 14.57
N ASP A 219 1.81 -16.40 14.01
CA ASP A 219 2.28 -17.71 14.51
C ASP A 219 3.81 -17.91 14.36
N ASN A 220 4.50 -17.11 13.54
CA ASN A 220 5.93 -17.23 13.21
C ASN A 220 6.89 -16.52 14.20
N GLY A 221 6.49 -16.34 15.46
CA GLY A 221 7.34 -15.79 16.54
C GLY A 221 6.64 -14.68 17.34
N GLU A 222 7.40 -13.79 18.00
CA GLU A 222 6.85 -12.61 18.71
C GLU A 222 6.48 -11.45 17.76
N ARG A 223 5.92 -11.75 16.60
CA ARG A 223 5.60 -10.74 15.57
C ARG A 223 4.17 -10.25 15.76
N LYS A 224 4.05 -9.01 16.25
CA LYS A 224 2.77 -8.30 16.38
C LYS A 224 2.76 -7.11 15.42
N TYR A 225 1.87 -7.15 14.43
CA TYR A 225 1.77 -6.07 13.44
C TYR A 225 0.39 -5.45 13.43
N HIS A 226 0.37 -4.13 13.48
CA HIS A 226 -0.78 -3.28 13.30
C HIS A 226 -1.02 -3.03 11.81
N ILE A 227 -2.10 -3.58 11.30
CA ILE A 227 -2.35 -3.64 9.86
C ILE A 227 -3.78 -3.23 9.51
N PRO A 228 -4.01 -2.72 8.30
CA PRO A 228 -5.36 -2.45 7.81
C PRO A 228 -6.19 -3.72 7.70
N MET A 229 -7.49 -3.66 8.02
CA MET A 229 -8.36 -4.84 7.97
C MET A 229 -8.57 -5.38 6.57
N ASN A 230 -8.52 -4.51 5.56
CA ASN A 230 -8.59 -4.97 4.17
C ASN A 230 -7.31 -5.70 3.70
N ALA A 231 -6.23 -5.66 4.49
CA ALA A 231 -5.03 -6.45 4.26
C ALA A 231 -5.16 -7.91 4.72
N LEU A 232 -6.27 -8.25 5.40
CA LEU A 232 -6.49 -9.55 6.00
C LEU A 232 -7.58 -10.34 5.28
N LEU A 233 -7.44 -11.66 5.34
CA LEU A 233 -8.47 -12.65 5.04
C LEU A 233 -8.63 -13.57 6.26
N MET A 234 -9.84 -14.09 6.47
CA MET A 234 -10.04 -15.18 7.43
C MET A 234 -9.30 -16.44 6.94
N ALA A 235 -8.71 -17.19 7.89
CA ALA A 235 -7.78 -18.29 7.63
C ALA A 235 -8.25 -19.64 8.16
#